data_AF-A0A1H9XA07-F1
#
_entry.id   AF-A0A1H9XA07-F1
#
_cell.length_a   1.000
_cell.length_b   1.000
_cell.length_c   1.000
_cell.angle_alpha   90.00
_cell.angle_beta   90.00
_cell.angle_gamma   90.00
#
_symmetry.space_group_name_H-M   'P 1'
#
loop_
_entity.id
_entity.type
_entity.pdbx_description
1 polymer ?
#
loop_
_entity_poly.entity_id
_entity_poly.type
_entity_poly.pdbx_seq_one_letter_code
_entity_poly.pdbx_strand_id
1 'polypeptide(L)'
;MPPSTLADKIDHLFKTIRPGGREYSYDEVARGCAEVAGGTFSKTYVWQLRTGQRDNPTKRHLEAVAAFFQVPVSYFFEDETTERVDSQLALAAAMRDADVRDIALRASHLDPDARRSIVRIMQEVSRLQRARSTDSATGREDADDGE
;
A
#
# COMPACT_ATOMS: atom_id res chain seq x y z
N MET A 1 -3.90 5.12 9.49
CA MET A 1 -5.30 4.65 9.43
C MET A 1 -5.43 3.77 8.20
N PRO A 2 -6.19 2.66 8.26
CA PRO A 2 -6.55 1.94 7.05
C PRO A 2 -7.27 2.88 6.06
N PRO A 3 -7.18 2.62 4.75
CA PRO A 3 -7.88 3.41 3.74
C PRO A 3 -9.38 3.46 4.05
N SER A 4 -9.91 4.66 4.28
CA SER A 4 -11.27 4.85 4.80
C SER A 4 -12.32 4.90 3.69
N THR A 5 -11.94 5.21 2.45
CA THR A 5 -12.84 5.27 1.30
C THR A 5 -12.53 4.20 0.26
N LEU A 6 -13.51 3.90 -0.62
CA LEU A 6 -13.28 3.04 -1.78
C LEU A 6 -12.12 3.55 -2.65
N ALA A 7 -12.05 4.87 -2.85
CA ALA A 7 -10.99 5.50 -3.62
C ALA A 7 -9.62 5.25 -2.99
N ASP A 8 -9.49 5.42 -1.67
CA ASP A 8 -8.24 5.13 -0.95
C ASP A 8 -7.84 3.66 -1.07
N LYS A 9 -8.81 2.74 -0.94
CA LYS A 9 -8.57 1.30 -1.10
C LYS A 9 -8.07 0.97 -2.51
N ILE A 10 -8.69 1.53 -3.54
CA ILE A 10 -8.26 1.34 -4.93
C ILE A 10 -6.87 1.96 -5.15
N ASP A 11 -6.65 3.19 -4.72
CA ASP A 11 -5.36 3.88 -4.87
C ASP A 11 -4.23 3.13 -4.14
N HIS A 12 -4.51 2.56 -2.97
CA HIS A 12 -3.57 1.70 -2.26
C HIS A 12 -3.19 0.47 -3.10
N LEU A 13 -4.15 -0.21 -3.75
CA LEU A 13 -3.84 -1.34 -4.64
C LEU A 13 -2.92 -0.93 -5.80
N PHE A 14 -3.15 0.23 -6.42
CA PHE A 14 -2.26 0.78 -7.46
C PHE A 14 -0.83 1.04 -6.94
N LYS A 15 -0.72 1.64 -5.75
CA LYS A 15 0.56 1.99 -5.15
C LYS A 15 1.35 0.77 -4.68
N THR A 16 0.67 -0.29 -4.27
CA THR A 16 1.34 -1.44 -3.63
C THR A 16 1.58 -2.58 -4.63
N ILE A 17 0.67 -2.82 -5.57
CA ILE A 17 0.78 -3.88 -6.58
C ILE A 17 1.38 -3.28 -7.86
N ARG A 18 2.72 -3.33 -7.96
CA ARG A 18 3.50 -2.68 -9.02
C ARG A 18 4.29 -3.69 -9.85
N PRO A 19 3.75 -4.19 -10.99
CA PRO A 19 4.50 -5.07 -11.87
C PRO A 19 5.71 -4.35 -12.44
N GLY A 20 6.90 -4.97 -12.37
CA GLY A 20 8.14 -4.36 -12.85
C GLY A 20 8.50 -3.04 -12.15
N GLY A 21 7.97 -2.80 -10.94
CA GLY A 21 8.25 -1.59 -10.17
C GLY A 21 7.42 -0.36 -10.54
N ARG A 22 6.53 -0.45 -11.54
CA ARG A 22 5.62 0.65 -11.90
C ARG A 22 4.17 0.35 -11.53
N GLU A 23 3.37 1.40 -11.34
CA GLU A 23 1.93 1.23 -11.23
C GLU A 23 1.33 0.72 -12.54
N TYR A 24 0.20 0.02 -12.42
CA TYR A 24 -0.65 -0.24 -13.56
C TYR A 24 -1.15 1.08 -14.15
N SER A 25 -1.21 1.16 -15.47
CA SER A 25 -1.94 2.21 -16.16
C SER A 25 -3.44 1.96 -16.06
N TYR A 26 -4.24 3.03 -16.14
CA TYR A 26 -5.70 2.90 -16.18
C TYR A 26 -6.21 2.04 -17.34
N ASP A 27 -5.48 2.02 -18.48
CA ASP A 27 -5.84 1.20 -19.63
C ASP A 27 -5.60 -0.30 -19.38
N GLU A 28 -4.56 -0.65 -18.63
CA GLU A 28 -4.30 -2.04 -18.24
C GLU A 28 -5.37 -2.55 -17.28
N VAL A 29 -5.71 -1.77 -16.26
CA VAL A 29 -6.77 -2.13 -15.31
C VAL A 29 -8.12 -2.23 -16.01
N ALA A 30 -8.44 -1.26 -16.87
CA ALA A 30 -9.67 -1.28 -17.65
C ALA A 30 -9.82 -2.55 -18.50
N ARG A 31 -8.76 -2.93 -19.23
CA ARG A 31 -8.76 -4.15 -20.06
C ARG A 31 -8.94 -5.40 -19.22
N GLY A 32 -8.16 -5.55 -18.14
CA GLY A 32 -8.27 -6.74 -17.28
C GLY A 32 -9.61 -6.82 -16.55
N CYS A 33 -10.17 -5.71 -16.09
CA CYS A 33 -11.50 -5.68 -15.50
C CYS A 33 -12.60 -6.01 -16.52
N ALA A 34 -12.48 -5.58 -17.77
CA ALA A 34 -13.44 -5.89 -18.83
C ALA A 34 -13.50 -7.39 -19.14
N GLU A 35 -12.34 -8.06 -19.15
CA GLU A 35 -12.22 -9.50 -19.34
C GLU A 35 -12.92 -10.29 -18.23
N VAL A 36 -12.82 -9.83 -16.97
CA VAL A 36 -13.48 -10.47 -15.82
C VAL A 36 -14.97 -10.16 -15.76
N ALA A 37 -15.36 -8.90 -15.97
CA ALA A 37 -16.75 -8.48 -15.80
C ALA A 37 -17.67 -8.96 -16.93
N GLY A 38 -17.13 -9.30 -18.11
CA GLY A 38 -17.92 -9.62 -19.30
C GLY A 38 -18.66 -8.40 -19.86
N GLY A 39 -18.03 -7.22 -19.85
CA GLY A 39 -18.62 -5.97 -20.31
C GLY A 39 -17.59 -4.84 -20.47
N THR A 40 -18.05 -3.63 -20.82
CA THR A 40 -17.16 -2.49 -21.00
C THR A 40 -16.73 -1.89 -19.65
N PHE A 41 -15.42 -1.90 -19.39
CA PHE A 41 -14.80 -1.20 -18.28
C PHE A 41 -13.86 -0.14 -18.88
N SER A 42 -14.22 1.14 -18.78
CA SER A 42 -13.45 2.20 -19.44
C SER A 42 -12.30 2.71 -18.58
N LYS A 43 -11.23 3.19 -19.23
CA LYS A 43 -10.12 3.91 -18.58
C LYS A 43 -10.61 5.04 -17.68
N THR A 44 -11.55 5.83 -18.19
CA THR A 44 -12.13 6.97 -17.46
C THR A 44 -12.85 6.50 -16.20
N TYR A 45 -13.56 5.37 -16.26
CA TYR A 45 -14.23 4.81 -15.10
C TYR A 45 -13.23 4.33 -14.02
N VAL A 46 -12.12 3.70 -14.40
CA VAL A 46 -11.04 3.35 -13.45
C VAL A 46 -10.51 4.60 -12.75
N TRP A 47 -10.22 5.66 -13.51
CA TRP A 47 -9.75 6.94 -12.93
C TRP A 47 -10.79 7.52 -11.97
N GLN A 48 -12.07 7.55 -12.35
CA GLN A 48 -13.15 8.07 -11.50
C GLN A 48 -13.28 7.29 -10.19
N LEU A 49 -13.09 5.97 -10.21
CA LEU A 49 -13.11 5.15 -8.99
C LEU A 49 -11.88 5.44 -8.11
N ARG A 50 -10.69 5.55 -8.70
CA ARG A 50 -9.44 5.82 -7.96
C ARG A 50 -9.43 7.21 -7.33
N THR A 51 -10.03 8.21 -7.97
CA THR A 51 -10.08 9.59 -7.45
C THR A 51 -11.31 9.90 -6.62
N GLY A 52 -12.23 8.93 -6.47
CA GLY A 52 -13.50 9.14 -5.75
C GLY A 52 -14.53 9.99 -6.50
N GLN A 53 -14.26 10.38 -7.75
CA GLN A 53 -15.25 11.05 -8.60
C GLN A 53 -16.49 10.17 -8.85
N ARG A 54 -16.32 8.84 -8.71
CA ARG A 54 -17.41 7.87 -8.60
C ARG A 54 -17.10 6.92 -7.46
N ASP A 55 -18.05 6.77 -6.54
CA ASP A 55 -17.90 6.06 -5.27
C ASP A 55 -18.88 4.89 -5.10
N ASN A 56 -19.93 4.84 -5.93
CA ASN A 56 -20.96 3.79 -5.90
C ASN A 56 -20.92 2.88 -7.16
N PRO A 57 -19.89 2.04 -7.34
CA PRO A 57 -19.86 1.02 -8.39
C PRO A 57 -20.81 -0.15 -8.10
N THR A 58 -21.12 -0.94 -9.13
CA THR A 58 -21.84 -2.21 -8.92
C THR A 58 -20.92 -3.24 -8.27
N LYS A 59 -21.51 -4.21 -7.55
CA LYS A 59 -20.75 -5.35 -6.99
C LYS A 59 -19.89 -6.05 -8.05
N ARG A 60 -20.44 -6.26 -9.25
CA ARG A 60 -19.72 -6.87 -10.39
C ARG A 60 -18.46 -6.09 -10.78
N HIS A 61 -18.51 -4.75 -10.74
CA HIS A 61 -17.32 -3.94 -11.03
C HIS A 61 -16.27 -4.06 -9.92
N LEU A 62 -16.68 -4.14 -8.66
CA LEU A 62 -15.75 -4.37 -7.55
C LEU A 62 -15.13 -5.77 -7.59
N GLU A 63 -15.90 -6.79 -7.96
CA GLU A 63 -15.39 -8.15 -8.20
C GLU A 63 -14.33 -8.15 -9.31
N ALA A 64 -14.56 -7.41 -10.40
CA ALA A 64 -13.59 -7.28 -11.49
C ALA A 64 -12.29 -6.57 -11.05
N VAL A 65 -12.40 -5.47 -10.29
CA VAL A 65 -11.23 -4.78 -9.74
C VAL A 65 -10.48 -5.67 -8.75
N ALA A 66 -11.20 -6.37 -7.86
CA ALA A 66 -10.62 -7.30 -6.91
C ALA A 66 -9.85 -8.42 -7.62
N ALA A 67 -10.46 -9.03 -8.63
CA ALA A 67 -9.84 -10.09 -9.42
C ALA A 67 -8.60 -9.60 -10.17
N PHE A 68 -8.65 -8.41 -10.77
CA PHE A 68 -7.50 -7.81 -11.46
C PHE A 68 -6.30 -7.63 -10.51
N PHE A 69 -6.53 -7.09 -9.32
CA PHE A 69 -5.51 -6.90 -8.30
C PHE A 69 -5.23 -8.16 -7.45
N GLN A 70 -5.91 -9.27 -7.75
CA GLN A 70 -5.76 -10.55 -7.04
C GLN A 70 -6.00 -10.45 -5.53
N VAL A 71 -6.97 -9.61 -5.12
CA VAL A 71 -7.41 -9.48 -3.73
C VAL A 71 -8.83 -10.04 -3.58
N PRO A 72 -9.24 -10.51 -2.38
CA PRO A 72 -10.63 -10.90 -2.15
C PRO A 72 -11.56 -9.68 -2.26
N VAL A 73 -12.75 -9.85 -2.85
CA VAL A 73 -13.71 -8.73 -3.00
C VAL A 73 -14.14 -8.13 -1.66
N SER A 74 -14.13 -8.93 -0.58
CA SER A 74 -14.39 -8.47 0.79
C SER A 74 -13.40 -7.40 1.26
N TYR A 75 -12.23 -7.25 0.61
CA TYR A 75 -11.32 -6.13 0.82
C TYR A 75 -12.01 -4.77 0.75
N PHE A 76 -13.01 -4.61 -0.11
CA PHE A 76 -13.71 -3.33 -0.24
C PHE A 76 -14.72 -3.08 0.88
N PHE A 77 -15.18 -4.11 1.59
CA PHE A 77 -16.36 -4.04 2.46
C PHE A 77 -16.11 -4.41 3.93
N GLU A 78 -15.14 -5.28 4.20
CA GLU A 78 -14.85 -5.79 5.54
C GLU A 78 -13.54 -5.19 6.04
N ASP A 79 -13.60 -4.46 7.15
CA ASP A 79 -12.42 -3.77 7.70
C ASP A 79 -11.34 -4.76 8.13
N GLU A 80 -11.71 -5.87 8.78
CA GLU A 80 -10.76 -6.92 9.17
C GLU A 80 -10.04 -7.53 7.95
N THR A 81 -10.77 -7.80 6.87
CA THR A 81 -10.17 -8.28 5.62
C THR A 81 -9.28 -7.20 5.00
N THR A 82 -9.70 -5.93 5.05
CA THR A 82 -8.92 -4.78 4.55
C THR A 82 -7.57 -4.73 5.26
N GLU A 83 -7.57 -4.70 6.59
CA GLU A 83 -6.36 -4.60 7.41
C GLU A 83 -5.40 -5.78 7.20
N ARG A 84 -5.95 -6.99 7.11
CA ARG A 84 -5.16 -8.20 6.87
C ARG A 84 -4.49 -8.16 5.50
N VAL A 85 -5.23 -7.81 4.44
CA VAL A 85 -4.71 -7.72 3.08
C VAL A 85 -3.68 -6.59 2.97
N ASP A 86 -3.95 -5.42 3.58
CA ASP A 86 -3.01 -4.30 3.59
C ASP A 86 -1.70 -4.67 4.27
N SER A 87 -1.75 -5.39 5.38
CA SER A 87 -0.56 -5.89 6.09
C SER A 87 0.25 -6.85 5.22
N GLN A 88 -0.42 -7.76 4.50
CA GLN A 88 0.24 -8.69 3.57
C GLN A 88 0.86 -7.96 2.38
N LEU A 89 0.16 -6.99 1.82
CA LEU A 89 0.62 -6.16 0.71
C LEU A 89 1.81 -5.29 1.13
N ALA A 90 1.79 -4.69 2.32
CA ALA A 90 2.88 -3.90 2.87
C ALA A 90 4.15 -4.75 3.07
N LEU A 91 4.00 -5.98 3.61
CA LEU A 91 5.12 -6.92 3.72
C LEU A 91 5.69 -7.28 2.33
N ALA A 92 4.82 -7.62 1.38
CA ALA A 92 5.25 -7.95 0.02
C ALA A 92 5.95 -6.79 -0.67
N ALA A 93 5.50 -5.55 -0.44
CA ALA A 93 6.14 -4.35 -0.96
C ALA A 93 7.51 -4.10 -0.32
N ALA A 94 7.63 -4.23 1.02
CA ALA A 94 8.90 -4.09 1.72
C ALA A 94 9.94 -5.12 1.24
N MET A 95 9.50 -6.36 0.96
CA MET A 95 10.36 -7.42 0.44
C MET A 95 10.84 -7.20 -1.01
N ARG A 96 10.42 -6.13 -1.71
CA ARG A 96 11.03 -5.77 -3.02
C ARG A 96 12.39 -5.10 -2.85
N ASP A 97 12.61 -4.43 -1.74
CA ASP A 97 13.88 -3.82 -1.40
C ASP A 97 14.96 -4.91 -1.19
N ALA A 98 16.13 -4.70 -1.78
CA ALA A 98 17.22 -5.69 -1.72
C ALA A 98 17.84 -5.76 -0.32
N ASP A 99 17.97 -4.63 0.37
CA ASP A 99 18.55 -4.56 1.71
C ASP A 99 17.59 -5.16 2.75
N VAL A 100 16.28 -4.89 2.60
CA VAL A 100 15.24 -5.52 3.44
C VAL A 100 15.26 -7.05 3.27
N ARG A 101 15.42 -7.54 2.03
CA ARG A 101 15.54 -8.98 1.75
C ARG A 101 16.79 -9.59 2.36
N ASP A 102 17.95 -8.95 2.23
CA ASP A 102 19.20 -9.44 2.82
C ASP A 102 19.10 -9.55 4.35
N ILE A 103 18.53 -8.53 5.00
CA ILE A 103 18.25 -8.55 6.44
C ILE A 103 17.34 -9.73 6.81
N ALA A 104 16.23 -9.93 6.08
CA ALA A 104 15.29 -11.01 6.34
C ALA A 104 15.94 -12.40 6.18
N LEU A 105 16.73 -12.60 5.12
CA LEU A 105 17.47 -13.84 4.88
C LEU A 105 18.46 -14.13 6.02
N ARG A 106 19.24 -13.14 6.46
CA ARG A 106 20.17 -13.30 7.59
C ARG A 106 19.45 -13.60 8.89
N ALA A 107 18.36 -12.88 9.18
CA ALA A 107 17.55 -13.09 10.38
C ALA A 107 16.88 -14.47 10.43
N SER A 108 16.65 -15.11 9.27
CA SER A 108 16.06 -16.45 9.18
C SER A 108 16.96 -17.56 9.74
N HIS A 109 18.27 -17.34 9.74
CA HIS A 109 19.27 -18.27 10.28
C HIS A 109 19.54 -18.09 11.78
N LEU A 110 18.98 -17.04 12.38
CA LEU A 110 19.15 -16.76 13.81
C LEU A 110 18.13 -17.53 14.65
N ASP A 111 18.56 -17.93 15.84
CA ASP A 111 17.64 -18.45 16.85
C ASP A 111 16.63 -17.37 17.31
N PRO A 112 15.53 -17.76 17.97
CA PRO A 112 14.49 -16.83 18.38
C PRO A 112 14.97 -15.68 19.30
N ASP A 113 15.95 -15.92 20.19
CA ASP A 113 16.47 -14.91 21.11
C ASP A 113 17.35 -13.88 20.39
N ALA A 114 18.21 -14.37 19.51
CA ALA A 114 19.01 -13.51 18.63
C ALA A 114 18.09 -12.65 17.73
N ARG A 115 17.06 -13.24 17.11
CA ARG A 115 16.09 -12.51 16.29
C ARG A 115 15.34 -11.44 17.09
N ARG A 116 14.91 -11.75 18.32
CA ARG A 116 14.29 -10.74 19.23
C ARG A 116 15.25 -9.59 19.54
N SER A 117 16.54 -9.88 19.68
CA SER A 117 17.55 -8.86 19.99
C SER A 117 17.78 -7.91 18.81
N ILE A 118 17.83 -8.44 17.58
CA ILE A 118 17.87 -7.62 16.37
C ILE A 118 16.66 -6.70 16.26
N VAL A 119 15.44 -7.21 16.52
CA VAL A 119 14.22 -6.39 16.51
C VAL A 119 14.31 -5.23 17.51
N ARG A 120 14.84 -5.45 18.72
CA ARG A 120 15.05 -4.38 19.70
C ARG A 120 16.01 -3.30 19.21
N ILE A 121 17.12 -3.69 18.59
CA ILE A 121 18.10 -2.75 18.02
C ILE A 121 17.45 -1.90 16.92
N MET A 122 16.68 -2.52 16.01
CA MET A 122 15.97 -1.82 14.94
C MET A 122 14.93 -0.82 15.47
N GLN A 123 14.20 -1.20 16.53
CA GLN A 123 13.24 -0.31 17.20
C GLN A 123 13.95 0.92 17.77
N GLU A 124 15.13 0.75 18.36
CA GLU A 124 15.91 1.84 18.93
C GLU A 124 16.46 2.79 17.86
N VAL A 125 17.04 2.24 16.78
CA VAL A 125 17.49 3.05 15.63
C VAL A 125 16.34 3.88 15.04
N SER A 126 15.16 3.26 14.91
CA SER A 126 13.96 3.92 14.40
C SER A 126 13.49 5.07 15.30
N ARG A 127 13.57 4.91 16.64
CA ARG A 127 13.25 5.99 17.59
C ARG A 127 14.22 7.17 17.44
N LEU A 128 15.52 6.89 17.35
CA LEU A 128 16.55 7.91 17.17
C LEU A 128 16.44 8.66 15.83
N GLN A 129 16.01 7.99 14.77
CA GLN A 129 15.72 8.64 13.48
C GLN A 129 14.52 9.57 13.59
N ARG A 130 13.40 9.12 14.19
CA ARG A 130 12.21 9.97 14.38
C ARG A 130 12.49 11.21 15.21
N ALA A 131 13.25 11.09 16.30
CA ALA A 131 13.62 12.22 17.15
C ALA A 131 14.44 13.28 16.40
N ARG A 132 15.38 12.85 15.53
CA ARG A 132 16.14 13.79 14.67
C ARG A 132 15.26 14.48 13.62
N SER A 133 14.30 13.76 13.05
CA SER A 133 13.37 14.34 12.07
C SER A 133 12.48 15.42 12.69
N THR A 134 12.04 15.25 13.93
CA THR A 134 11.25 16.27 14.65
C THR A 134 12.07 17.51 15.01
N ASP A 135 13.31 17.36 15.49
CA ASP A 135 14.18 18.52 15.78
C ASP A 135 14.49 19.34 14.51
N SER A 136 14.65 18.68 13.36
CA SER A 136 14.91 19.35 12.09
C SER A 136 13.70 20.08 11.47
N ALA A 137 12.48 19.75 11.92
CA ALA A 137 11.26 20.43 11.49
C ALA A 137 10.98 21.67 12.36
N THR A 138 11.19 21.58 13.67
CA THR A 138 10.98 22.71 14.60
C THR A 138 11.99 23.84 14.41
N GLY A 139 13.25 23.53 14.07
CA GLY A 139 14.25 24.58 13.78
C GLY A 139 14.07 25.35 12.46
N ARG A 140 13.04 25.03 11.67
CA ARG A 140 12.74 25.68 10.38
C ARG A 140 11.61 26.72 10.46
N GLU A 141 10.81 26.70 11.53
CA GLU A 141 9.74 27.68 11.78
C GLU A 141 10.24 28.92 12.55
N ASP A 142 11.31 28.80 13.35
CA ASP A 142 11.89 29.92 14.12
C ASP A 142 12.74 30.90 13.29
N ALA A 143 12.84 30.71 11.97
CA ALA A 143 13.73 31.48 11.09
C ALA A 143 13.02 32.45 10.12
N ASP A 144 11.69 32.61 10.20
CA ASP A 144 10.90 33.44 9.25
C ASP A 144 10.29 34.73 9.86
N ASP A 145 10.35 34.93 11.19
CA ASP A 145 9.81 36.13 11.86
C ASP A 145 10.91 37.17 12.16
N GLY A 146 11.53 37.71 11.11
CA GLY A 146 12.60 38.68 11.27
C GLY A 146 12.91 39.55 10.06
N GLU A 147 11.92 40.28 9.53
CA GLU A 147 12.16 41.52 8.77
C GLU A 147 11.01 42.53 8.88
#